data_AF-A0A961DPX2-F1
#
_entry.id   AF-A0A961DPX2-F1
#
_cell.length_a   1.000
_cell.length_b   1.000
_cell.length_c   1.000
_cell.angle_alpha   90.00
_cell.angle_beta   90.00
_cell.angle_gamma   90.00
#
_symmetry.space_group_name_H-M   'P 1'
#
loop_
_entity.id
_entity.type
_entity.pdbx_description
1 polymer ?
#
loop_
_entity_poly.entity_id
_entity_poly.type
_entity_poly.pdbx_seq_one_letter_code
_entity_poly.pdbx_strand_id
1 'polypeptide(L)'
;AAWRSTAEQTCLRRALGRTAEEPGKSFHEFGVAIDLEDWEPRYGDFDRRILQANGWCRTYPAEGWHYEYRPLLEQWGHGSRCID
;
A
#
# COMPACT_ATOMS: atom_id res chain seq x y z
N ALA A 1 6.00 3.25 -6.29
CA ALA A 1 7.09 2.35 -5.84
C ALA A 1 6.56 1.08 -5.13
N ALA A 2 7.20 -0.07 -5.34
CA ALA A 2 6.79 -1.35 -4.72
C ALA A 2 7.60 -1.67 -3.44
N TRP A 3 8.92 -1.89 -3.56
CA TRP A 3 9.80 -2.09 -2.39
C TRP A 3 10.42 -0.76 -1.91
N ARG A 4 10.59 -0.61 -0.59
CA ARG A 4 11.26 0.53 0.04
C ARG A 4 12.15 0.05 1.20
N SER A 5 13.36 0.56 1.32
CA SER A 5 14.24 0.27 2.44
C SER A 5 13.80 0.95 3.75
N THR A 6 14.23 0.44 4.89
CA THR A 6 14.00 1.07 6.21
C THR A 6 14.59 2.48 6.28
N ALA A 7 15.70 2.74 5.58
CA ALA A 7 16.30 4.07 5.51
C ALA A 7 15.39 5.06 4.76
N GLU A 8 14.84 4.65 3.61
CA GLU A 8 13.87 5.46 2.86
C GLU A 8 12.58 5.67 3.65
N GLN A 9 12.06 4.64 4.33
CA GLN A 9 10.89 4.78 5.19
C GLN A 9 11.16 5.73 6.37
N THR A 10 12.37 5.73 6.93
CA THR A 10 12.78 6.67 7.99
C THR A 10 12.79 8.10 7.47
N CYS A 11 13.33 8.34 6.28
CA CYS A 11 13.30 9.65 5.64
C CYS A 11 11.85 10.12 5.39
N LEU A 12 10.99 9.23 4.88
CA LEU A 12 9.59 9.52 4.63
C LEU A 12 8.83 9.86 5.92
N ARG A 13 9.03 9.09 7.00
CA ARG A 13 8.43 9.33 8.32
C ARG A 13 8.85 10.68 8.90
N ARG A 14 10.12 11.08 8.72
CA ARG A 14 10.61 12.40 9.15
C ARG A 14 9.95 13.53 8.36
N ALA A 15 9.73 13.34 7.05
CA ALA A 15 9.13 14.35 6.18
C ALA A 15 7.61 14.50 6.38
N LEU A 16 6.89 13.38 6.48
CA LEU A 16 5.42 13.37 6.46
C LEU A 16 4.77 13.17 7.83
N GLY A 17 5.56 12.94 8.88
CA GLY A 17 5.02 12.69 10.20
C GLY A 17 4.09 11.47 10.18
N ARG A 18 2.95 11.55 10.90
CA ARG A 18 2.04 10.39 11.12
C ARG A 18 1.32 9.91 9.87
N THR A 19 1.44 10.62 8.76
CA THR A 19 0.92 10.19 7.45
C THR A 19 1.72 9.01 6.89
N ALA A 20 3.00 8.89 7.24
CA ALA A 20 3.82 7.74 6.85
C ALA A 20 3.91 6.71 7.99
N GLU A 21 3.88 5.43 7.62
CA GLU A 21 4.08 4.32 8.55
C GLU A 21 5.46 4.37 9.23
N GLU A 22 5.52 3.78 10.43
CA GLU A 22 6.80 3.71 11.15
C GLU A 22 7.81 2.79 10.43
N PRO A 23 9.11 3.12 10.47
CA PRO A 23 10.14 2.24 9.92
C PRO A 23 10.09 0.85 10.55
N GLY A 24 10.19 -0.19 9.73
CA GLY A 24 10.01 -1.59 10.11
C GLY A 24 8.56 -2.06 10.17
N LYS A 25 7.58 -1.18 9.92
CA LYS A 25 6.14 -1.53 9.89
C LYS A 25 5.50 -1.29 8.52
N SER A 26 6.19 -0.63 7.60
CA SER A 26 5.66 -0.34 6.27
C SER A 26 5.63 -1.60 5.41
N PHE A 27 4.48 -1.91 4.81
CA PHE A 27 4.35 -3.07 3.91
C PHE A 27 5.18 -2.96 2.62
N HIS A 28 5.66 -1.76 2.27
CA HIS A 28 6.67 -1.57 1.23
C HIS A 28 8.03 -2.20 1.60
N GLU A 29 8.40 -2.23 2.90
CA GLU A 29 9.66 -2.83 3.35
C GLU A 29 9.66 -4.36 3.17
N PHE A 30 8.47 -4.96 3.16
CA PHE A 30 8.27 -6.39 2.94
C PHE A 30 7.98 -6.74 1.47
N GLY A 31 7.91 -5.74 0.58
CA GLY A 31 7.65 -5.95 -0.86
C GLY A 31 6.22 -6.41 -1.16
N VAL A 32 5.26 -6.16 -0.26
CA VAL A 32 3.85 -6.57 -0.42
C VAL A 32 2.89 -5.38 -0.60
N ALA A 33 3.44 -4.19 -0.81
CA ALA A 33 2.68 -2.98 -1.11
C ALA A 33 3.15 -2.36 -2.42
N ILE A 34 2.26 -1.62 -3.08
CA ILE A 34 2.54 -0.86 -4.29
C ILE A 34 1.84 0.50 -4.26
N ASP A 35 2.59 1.55 -4.57
CA ASP A 35 2.06 2.86 -4.90
C ASP A 35 2.05 3.03 -6.42
N LEU A 36 0.88 3.33 -6.99
CA LEU A 36 0.71 3.72 -8.39
C LEU A 36 1.19 5.17 -8.57
N GLU A 37 2.30 5.37 -9.28
CA GLU A 37 2.99 6.68 -9.34
C GLU A 37 2.21 7.74 -10.14
N ASP A 38 1.61 7.34 -11.26
CA ASP A 38 0.79 8.22 -12.11
C ASP A 38 -0.72 8.02 -11.85
N TRP A 39 -1.07 7.75 -10.59
CA TRP A 39 -2.47 7.55 -10.23
C TRP A 39 -3.28 8.83 -10.41
N GLU A 40 -4.43 8.69 -11.06
CA GLU A 40 -5.39 9.79 -11.21
C GLU A 40 -6.79 9.35 -10.76
N PRO A 41 -7.54 10.21 -10.04
CA PRO A 41 -8.87 9.87 -9.55
C PRO A 41 -9.84 9.39 -10.64
N ARG A 42 -9.72 9.89 -11.88
CA ARG A 42 -10.57 9.50 -13.00
C ARG A 42 -10.40 8.04 -13.44
N TYR A 43 -9.28 7.40 -13.08
CA TYR A 43 -9.00 5.99 -13.36
C TYR A 43 -9.15 5.10 -12.12
N GLY A 44 -9.40 5.66 -10.94
CA GLY A 44 -9.39 4.92 -9.67
C GLY A 44 -10.32 3.70 -9.62
N ASP A 45 -11.51 3.77 -10.23
CA ASP A 45 -12.41 2.61 -10.30
C ASP A 45 -11.90 1.51 -11.24
N PHE A 46 -11.22 1.89 -12.33
CA PHE A 46 -10.62 0.95 -13.26
C PHE A 46 -9.40 0.26 -12.63
N ASP A 47 -8.50 1.05 -12.03
CA ASP A 47 -7.33 0.56 -11.32
C ASP A 47 -7.73 -0.39 -10.19
N ARG A 48 -8.72 0.00 -9.37
CA ARG A 48 -9.24 -0.84 -8.28
C ARG A 48 -9.71 -2.19 -8.79
N ARG A 49 -10.52 -2.23 -9.85
CA ARG A 49 -11.05 -3.50 -10.40
C ARG A 49 -9.95 -4.42 -10.91
N ILE A 50 -8.97 -3.87 -11.63
CA ILE A 50 -7.83 -4.66 -12.13
C ILE A 50 -7.01 -5.20 -10.97
N LEU A 51 -6.68 -4.36 -10.00
CA LEU A 51 -5.86 -4.74 -8.85
C LEU A 51 -6.56 -5.78 -7.98
N GLN A 52 -7.86 -5.60 -7.69
CA GLN A 52 -8.68 -6.58 -6.99
C GLN A 52 -8.73 -7.93 -7.69
N ALA A 53 -8.89 -7.95 -9.01
CA ALA A 53 -8.88 -9.19 -9.78
C ALA A 53 -7.53 -9.93 -9.72
N ASN A 54 -6.45 -9.22 -9.39
CA ASN A 54 -5.09 -9.76 -9.27
C ASN A 54 -4.63 -9.92 -7.81
N GLY A 55 -5.56 -9.92 -6.85
CA GLY A 55 -5.26 -10.19 -5.44
C GLY A 55 -4.68 -8.99 -4.67
N TRP A 56 -4.74 -7.79 -5.23
CA TRP A 56 -4.39 -6.56 -4.53
C TRP A 56 -5.62 -5.93 -3.89
N CYS A 57 -5.45 -5.33 -2.72
CA CYS A 57 -6.55 -4.73 -1.98
C CYS A 57 -6.18 -3.32 -1.53
N ARG A 58 -7.19 -2.47 -1.32
CA ARG A 58 -6.97 -1.16 -0.68
C ARG A 58 -6.90 -1.36 0.83
N THR A 59 -6.04 -0.60 1.50
CA THR A 59 -5.91 -0.64 2.98
C THR A 59 -6.10 0.72 3.63
N TYR A 60 -5.92 1.82 2.88
CA TYR A 60 -6.12 3.18 3.36
C TYR A 60 -7.18 3.91 2.51
N PRO A 61 -8.31 4.37 3.09
CA PRO A 61 -9.39 5.01 2.32
C PRO A 61 -8.96 6.31 1.63
N ALA A 62 -8.02 7.04 2.23
CA ALA A 62 -7.52 8.31 1.70
C ALA A 62 -6.45 8.13 0.60
N GLU A 63 -5.85 6.96 0.47
CA GLU A 63 -4.78 6.70 -0.50
C GLU A 63 -5.35 5.86 -1.65
N GLY A 64 -5.84 6.53 -2.69
CA GLY A 64 -6.41 5.87 -3.87
C GLY A 64 -5.36 5.14 -4.72
N TRP A 65 -4.10 5.53 -4.58
CA TRP A 65 -2.92 5.01 -5.28
C TRP A 65 -2.26 3.81 -4.59
N HIS A 66 -2.60 3.53 -3.33
CA HIS A 66 -1.91 2.54 -2.50
C HIS A 66 -2.67 1.22 -2.41
N TYR A 67 -1.97 0.12 -2.65
CA TYR A 67 -2.51 -1.23 -2.60
C TYR A 67 -1.56 -2.21 -1.92
N GLU A 68 -2.11 -3.18 -1.22
CA GLU A 68 -1.35 -4.26 -0.56
C GLU A 68 -1.79 -5.64 -1.11
N TYR A 69 -0.86 -6.59 -1.18
CA TYR A 69 -1.12 -7.90 -1.76
C TYR A 69 -1.83 -8.82 -0.75
N ARG A 70 -3.14 -9.01 -0.96
CA ARG A 70 -4.05 -9.73 -0.04
C ARG A 70 -3.58 -11.13 0.34
N PRO A 71 -3.13 -12.01 -0.58
CA PRO A 71 -2.78 -13.38 -0.21
C PRO A 71 -1.69 -13.46 0.87
N LEU A 72 -0.69 -12.57 0.83
CA LEU A 72 0.36 -12.53 1.86
C LEU A 72 -0.14 -11.91 3.16
N LEU A 73 -0.98 -10.87 3.08
CA LEU A 73 -1.62 -10.31 4.28
C LEU A 73 -2.48 -11.35 5.00
N GLU A 74 -3.29 -12.13 4.28
CA GLU A 74 -4.10 -13.20 4.84
C GLU A 74 -3.23 -14.27 5.50
N GLN A 75 -2.15 -14.69 4.84
CA GLN A 75 -1.18 -15.64 5.42
C GLN A 75 -0.57 -15.13 6.74
N TRP A 76 -0.38 -13.81 6.87
CA TRP A 76 0.17 -13.18 8.07
C TRP A 76 -0.90 -12.76 9.10
N GLY A 77 -2.18 -13.06 8.86
CA GLY A 77 -3.27 -12.67 9.77
C GLY A 77 -3.67 -11.19 9.70
N HIS A 78 -3.29 -10.49 8.63
CA HIS A 78 -3.59 -9.08 8.35
C HIS A 78 -4.70 -8.87 7.31
N GLY A 79 -5.35 -9.92 6.83
CA GLY A 79 -6.37 -9.84 5.77
C GLY A 79 -7.55 -8.89 6.07
N SER A 80 -7.88 -8.69 7.34
CA SER A 80 -8.96 -7.76 7.76
C SER A 80 -8.65 -6.28 7.53
N ARG A 81 -7.43 -5.93 7.09
CA ARG A 81 -7.04 -4.56 6.72
C ARG A 81 -7.55 -4.15 5.34
N CYS A 82 -7.88 -5.11 4.48
CA CYS A 82 -8.44 -4.81 3.17
C CYS A 82 -9.83 -4.17 3.33
N ILE A 83 -10.07 -3.04 2.66
CA ILE A 83 -11.27 -2.18 2.79
C ILE A 83 -12.05 -1.99 1.47
N ASP A 84 -11.84 -2.92 0.54
CA ASP A 84 -12.45 -3.02 -0.79
C ASP A 84 -13.93 -2.63 -0.94
#